data_AF-A0A831YNL2-F1
#
_entry.id   AF-A0A831YNL2-F1
#
_cell.length_a   1.000
_cell.length_b   1.000
_cell.length_c   1.000
_cell.angle_alpha   90.00
_cell.angle_beta   90.00
_cell.angle_gamma   90.00
#
_symmetry.space_group_name_H-M   'P 1'
#
loop_
_entity.id
_entity.type
_entity.pdbx_description
1 polymer ?
#
loop_
_entity_poly.entity_id
_entity_poly.type
_entity_poly.pdbx_seq_one_letter_code
_entity_poly.pdbx_strand_id
1 'polypeptide(L)'
;MPHTANPARGEVVVTLAGTPRRLCLTLGALARIETALDLDDWSALPERFGRLSATELLAVLAALLEGGGEDPEVLGAAPVSIPEAVAAVASALAACA
;
A
#
# COMPACT_ATOMS: atom_id res chain seq x y z
N MET A 1 -0.35 -15.81 14.69
CA MET A 1 -0.09 -16.57 13.45
C MET A 1 0.99 -15.81 12.71
N PRO A 2 2.06 -16.42 12.21
CA PRO A 2 3.04 -15.68 11.42
C PRO A 2 2.33 -15.08 10.21
N HIS A 3 2.57 -13.79 9.95
CA HIS A 3 2.23 -13.13 8.69
C HIS A 3 3.11 -13.75 7.60
N THR A 4 2.75 -14.94 7.14
CA THR A 4 3.42 -15.56 6.00
C THR A 4 2.82 -14.95 4.74
N ALA A 5 3.64 -14.23 3.97
CA ALA A 5 3.25 -13.68 2.69
C ALA A 5 3.05 -14.79 1.65
N ASN A 6 1.98 -14.71 0.85
CA ASN A 6 1.78 -15.55 -0.32
C ASN A 6 2.37 -14.88 -1.58
N PRO A 7 3.55 -15.30 -2.07
CA PRO A 7 4.18 -14.70 -3.24
C PRO A 7 3.35 -14.92 -4.52
N ALA A 8 2.53 -15.98 -4.62
CA ALA A 8 1.68 -16.20 -5.78
C ALA A 8 0.54 -15.17 -5.91
N ARG A 9 0.21 -14.46 -4.82
CA ARG A 9 -0.72 -13.32 -4.83
C ARG A 9 0.00 -11.97 -4.90
N GLY A 10 1.35 -11.95 -4.91
CA GLY A 10 2.12 -10.72 -4.73
C GLY A 10 1.92 -10.10 -3.35
N GLU A 11 1.68 -10.92 -2.31
CA GLU A 11 1.64 -10.41 -0.94
C GLU A 11 3.06 -10.12 -0.43
N VAL A 12 3.18 -9.08 0.40
CA VAL A 12 4.39 -8.77 1.14
C VAL A 12 4.02 -8.45 2.59
N VAL A 13 4.94 -8.70 3.51
CA VAL A 13 4.76 -8.36 4.92
C VAL A 13 5.80 -7.31 5.29
N VAL A 14 5.31 -6.20 5.80
CA VAL A 14 6.09 -5.02 6.16
C VAL A 14 5.79 -4.64 7.60
N THR A 15 6.72 -3.98 8.27
CA THR A 15 6.46 -3.44 9.61
C THR A 15 5.98 -2.00 9.49
N LEU A 16 4.78 -1.73 9.99
CA LEU A 16 4.20 -0.39 10.08
C LEU A 16 3.96 -0.05 11.55
N ALA A 17 4.54 1.06 12.02
CA ALA A 17 4.47 1.49 13.42
C ALA A 17 4.77 0.35 14.42
N GLY A 18 5.81 -0.43 14.13
CA GLY A 18 6.25 -1.57 14.96
C GLY A 18 5.39 -2.84 14.84
N THR A 19 4.33 -2.85 14.03
CA THR A 19 3.46 -4.02 13.84
C THR A 19 3.64 -4.61 12.44
N PRO A 20 3.84 -5.94 12.29
CA PRO A 20 3.85 -6.58 10.99
C PRO A 20 2.46 -6.52 10.36
N ARG A 21 2.39 -6.08 9.11
CA ARG A 21 1.17 -5.93 8.31
C ARG A 21 1.36 -6.53 6.93
N ARG A 22 0.30 -7.13 6.41
CA ARG A 22 0.31 -7.69 5.05
C ARG A 22 -0.24 -6.68 4.05
N LEU A 23 0.50 -6.47 2.97
CA LEU A 23 0.12 -5.65 1.83
C LEU A 23 -0.01 -6.53 0.59
N CYS A 24 -0.93 -6.17 -0.31
CA CYS A 24 -1.05 -6.82 -1.61
C CYS A 24 -1.69 -5.87 -2.62
N LEU A 25 -1.02 -5.66 -3.76
CA LEU A 25 -1.56 -4.85 -4.86
C LEU A 25 -2.49 -5.71 -5.73
N THR A 26 -3.71 -5.91 -5.25
CA THR A 26 -4.76 -6.53 -6.05
C THR A 26 -5.31 -5.54 -7.09
N LEU A 27 -6.00 -6.02 -8.13
CA LEU A 27 -6.70 -5.14 -9.08
C LEU A 27 -7.72 -4.22 -8.40
N GLY A 28 -8.39 -4.68 -7.34
CA GLY A 28 -9.29 -3.84 -6.54
C GLY A 28 -8.56 -2.76 -5.73
N ALA A 29 -7.36 -3.07 -5.23
CA ALA A 29 -6.50 -2.07 -4.60
C ALA A 29 -5.98 -1.04 -5.62
N LEU A 30 -5.60 -1.49 -6.81
CA LEU A 30 -5.19 -0.62 -7.91
C LEU A 30 -6.31 0.36 -8.31
N ALA A 31 -7.54 -0.12 -8.51
CA ALA A 31 -8.68 0.74 -8.84
C ALA A 31 -8.97 1.79 -7.74
N ARG A 32 -8.79 1.41 -6.46
CA ARG A 32 -8.90 2.36 -5.35
C ARG A 32 -7.79 3.41 -5.37
N ILE A 33 -6.57 3.02 -5.72
CA ILE A 33 -5.44 3.96 -5.88
C ILE A 33 -5.73 4.94 -7.02
N GLU A 34 -6.16 4.45 -8.19
CA GLU A 34 -6.52 5.31 -9.33
C GLU A 34 -7.60 6.32 -8.95
N THR A 35 -8.64 5.87 -8.25
CA THR A 35 -9.71 6.75 -7.74
C THR A 35 -9.19 7.79 -6.75
N ALA A 36 -8.31 7.39 -5.81
CA ALA A 36 -7.77 8.30 -4.80
C ALA A 36 -6.80 9.33 -5.38
N LEU A 37 -6.16 9.01 -6.50
CA LEU A 37 -5.19 9.87 -7.19
C LEU A 37 -5.80 10.63 -8.37
N ASP A 38 -7.11 10.48 -8.62
CA ASP A 38 -7.84 11.04 -9.77
C ASP A 38 -7.17 10.72 -11.10
N LEU A 39 -6.87 9.43 -11.31
CA LEU A 39 -6.19 8.93 -12.50
C LEU A 39 -7.16 8.30 -13.49
N ASP A 40 -7.04 8.70 -14.75
CA ASP A 40 -7.76 8.09 -15.88
C ASP A 40 -7.17 6.73 -16.27
N ASP A 41 -5.86 6.54 -16.07
CA ASP A 41 -5.16 5.31 -16.41
C ASP A 41 -3.90 5.06 -15.56
N TRP A 42 -3.55 3.78 -15.42
CA TRP A 42 -2.41 3.34 -14.61
C TRP A 42 -1.04 3.82 -15.15
N SER A 43 -0.92 4.19 -16.43
CA SER A 43 0.35 4.65 -17.00
C SER A 43 0.77 6.01 -16.45
N ALA A 44 -0.16 6.78 -15.86
CA ALA A 44 0.11 8.02 -15.14
C ALA A 44 0.67 7.81 -13.71
N LEU A 45 0.59 6.59 -13.16
CA LEU A 45 1.03 6.30 -11.79
C LEU A 45 2.50 6.68 -11.51
N PRO A 46 3.49 6.31 -12.34
CA PRO A 46 4.90 6.58 -12.04
C PRO A 46 5.20 8.06 -11.78
N GLU A 47 4.59 8.95 -12.57
CA GLU A 47 4.76 10.40 -12.39
C GLU A 47 4.05 10.90 -11.12
N ARG A 48 2.85 10.37 -10.83
CA ARG A 48 2.10 10.71 -9.62
C ARG A 48 2.79 10.26 -8.34
N PHE A 49 3.42 9.08 -8.32
CA PHE A 49 4.16 8.59 -7.16
C PHE A 49 5.28 9.55 -6.71
N GLY A 50 5.89 10.29 -7.65
CA GLY A 50 6.90 11.30 -7.34
C GLY A 50 6.36 12.59 -6.71
N ARG A 51 5.04 12.79 -6.68
CA ARG A 51 4.38 14.03 -6.23
C ARG A 51 3.27 13.82 -5.20
N LEU A 52 3.19 12.63 -4.61
CA LEU A 52 2.15 12.30 -3.63
C LEU A 52 2.19 13.25 -2.43
N SER A 53 1.03 13.76 -2.07
CA SER A 53 0.79 14.34 -0.76
C SER A 53 0.77 13.26 0.33
N ALA A 54 0.90 13.67 1.58
CA ALA A 54 0.79 12.74 2.71
C ALA A 54 -0.58 12.02 2.75
N THR A 55 -1.66 12.71 2.39
CA THR A 55 -3.01 12.14 2.33
C THR A 55 -3.15 11.09 1.24
N GLU A 56 -2.61 11.36 0.05
CA GLU A 56 -2.60 10.40 -1.05
C GLU A 56 -1.73 9.18 -0.71
N LEU A 57 -0.56 9.38 -0.11
CA LEU A 57 0.29 8.28 0.36
C LEU A 57 -0.45 7.39 1.38
N LEU A 58 -1.21 7.99 2.29
CA LEU A 58 -2.04 7.25 3.24
C LEU A 58 -3.15 6.45 2.54
N ALA A 59 -3.81 7.05 1.54
CA ALA A 59 -4.83 6.39 0.75
C ALA A 59 -4.28 5.19 -0.04
N VAL A 60 -3.09 5.34 -0.63
CA VAL A 60 -2.38 4.23 -1.29
C VAL A 60 -2.09 3.10 -0.30
N LEU A 61 -1.55 3.44 0.88
CA LEU A 61 -1.22 2.46 1.90
C LEU A 61 -2.47 1.74 2.44
N ALA A 62 -3.56 2.47 2.67
CA ALA A 62 -4.86 1.91 3.03
C ALA A 62 -5.35 0.92 1.96
N ALA A 63 -5.24 1.29 0.69
CA ALA A 63 -5.68 0.43 -0.39
C ALA A 63 -4.91 -0.91 -0.45
N LEU A 64 -3.60 -0.86 -0.22
CA LEU A 64 -2.71 -2.01 -0.15
C LEU A 64 -2.97 -2.91 1.06
N LEU A 65 -3.27 -2.33 2.24
CA LEU A 65 -3.67 -3.06 3.45
C LEU A 65 -4.94 -3.87 3.21
N GLU A 66 -5.97 -3.23 2.66
CA GLU A 66 -7.22 -3.90 2.29
C GLU A 66 -6.98 -5.04 1.29
N GLY A 67 -6.10 -4.84 0.30
CA GLY A 67 -5.72 -5.89 -0.65
C GLY A 67 -5.03 -7.08 0.01
N GLY A 68 -4.25 -6.82 1.07
CA GLY A 68 -3.63 -7.82 1.96
C GLY A 68 -4.60 -8.45 2.97
N GLY A 69 -5.86 -8.00 3.01
CA GLY A 69 -6.86 -8.45 3.99
C GLY A 69 -6.63 -7.89 5.39
N GLU A 70 -5.91 -6.77 5.52
CA GLU A 70 -5.79 -5.99 6.74
C GLU A 70 -6.85 -4.87 6.76
N ASP A 71 -7.25 -4.46 7.95
CA ASP A 71 -8.13 -3.30 8.15
C ASP A 71 -7.33 -1.99 7.96
N PRO A 72 -7.71 -1.06 7.07
CA PRO A 72 -7.00 0.20 6.88
C PRO A 72 -7.05 1.13 8.11
N GLU A 73 -8.01 0.96 9.03
CA GLU A 73 -8.09 1.76 10.28
C GLU A 73 -6.85 1.62 11.16
N VAL A 74 -6.05 0.56 10.96
CA VAL A 74 -4.77 0.36 11.67
C VAL A 74 -3.78 1.51 11.47
N LEU A 75 -3.92 2.30 10.39
CA LEU A 75 -3.10 3.49 10.14
C LEU A 75 -3.42 4.64 11.11
N GLY A 76 -4.61 4.65 11.71
CA GLY A 76 -5.01 5.61 12.75
C GLY A 76 -4.58 5.19 14.16
N ALA A 77 -4.21 3.93 14.36
CA ALA A 77 -3.87 3.39 15.69
C ALA A 77 -2.49 3.83 16.19
N ALA A 78 -1.55 4.11 15.28
CA ALA A 78 -0.20 4.56 15.61
C ALA A 78 0.39 5.40 14.47
N PRO A 79 1.26 6.37 14.77
CA PRO A 79 1.87 7.23 13.75
C PRO A 79 2.81 6.41 12.86
N VAL A 80 2.53 6.43 11.55
CA VAL A 80 3.43 5.89 10.52
C VAL A 80 4.24 7.05 9.93
N SER A 81 5.56 6.92 9.92
CA SER A 81 6.42 7.95 9.32
C SER A 81 6.39 7.89 7.79
N ILE A 82 6.69 9.02 7.13
CA ILE A 82 6.75 9.07 5.65
C ILE A 82 7.74 8.02 5.09
N PRO A 83 8.97 7.86 5.62
CA PRO A 83 9.90 6.85 5.11
C PRO A 83 9.37 5.42 5.24
N GLU A 84 8.70 5.08 6.35
CA GLU A 84 8.08 3.76 6.53
C GLU A 84 6.95 3.53 5.52
N ALA A 85 6.07 4.52 5.32
CA ALA A 85 4.99 4.43 4.35
C ALA A 85 5.51 4.26 2.92
N VAL A 86 6.52 5.04 2.52
CA VAL A 86 7.15 4.93 1.19
C VAL A 86 7.81 3.56 1.02
N ALA A 87 8.56 3.08 2.02
CA ALA A 87 9.22 1.78 1.97
C ALA A 87 8.20 0.63 1.87
N ALA A 88 7.07 0.75 2.57
CA ALA A 88 5.99 -0.22 2.54
C ALA A 88 5.32 -0.30 1.16
N VAL A 89 5.00 0.85 0.57
CA VAL A 89 4.46 0.96 -0.79
C VAL A 89 5.43 0.40 -1.82
N ALA A 90 6.72 0.77 -1.75
CA ALA A 90 7.75 0.27 -2.65
C ALA A 90 7.89 -1.26 -2.57
N SER A 91 7.81 -1.81 -1.35
CA SER A 91 7.85 -3.26 -1.12
C SER A 91 6.65 -3.99 -1.73
N ALA A 92 5.45 -3.39 -1.66
CA ALA A 92 4.26 -3.94 -2.27
C ALA A 92 4.32 -3.92 -3.81
N LEU A 93 4.82 -2.82 -4.40
CA LEU A 93 5.02 -2.72 -5.84
C LEU A 93 6.05 -3.75 -6.34
N ALA A 94 7.17 -3.92 -5.62
CA ALA A 94 8.20 -4.89 -5.96
C ALA A 94 7.72 -6.34 -5.87
N ALA A 95 6.75 -6.64 -4.98
CA ALA A 95 6.20 -7.99 -4.85
C ALA A 95 5.26 -8.41 -5.99
N CYS A 96 4.83 -7.47 -6.84
CA CYS A 96 3.95 -7.73 -7.98
C CYS A 96 4.67 -7.71 -9.34
N ALA A 97 5.97 -7.39 -9.36
CA ALA A 97 6.83 -7.43 -10.54
C ALA A 97 7.40 -8.83 -10.77
#